data_AF-A0A3C0NUK6-F1
#
_entry.id   AF-A0A3C0NUK6-F1
#
_cell.length_a   1.000
_cell.length_b   1.000
_cell.length_c   1.000
_cell.angle_alpha   90.00
_cell.angle_beta   90.00
_cell.angle_gamma   90.00
#
_symmetry.space_group_name_H-M   'P 1'
#
loop_
_entity.id
_entity.type
_entity.pdbx_description
1 polymer ?
#
loop_
_entity_poly.entity_id
_entity_poly.type
_entity_poly.pdbx_seq_one_letter_code
_entity_poly.pdbx_strand_id
1 'polypeptide(L)'
;MDYIKLSNTDILVSKVCLGTMTFGDQNTEAEAHEQLDYALSQGINFIDTAEMYPVPPKADTFTRTETIIGTWLKNQVRDKIVLASKVAGRNRNLHWIRGGDDTLNRTNIRKAIEGSLQRLQTDYLDIYYLHWPERNVPIFGQ
;
A
#
# COMPACT_ATOMS: atom_id res chain seq x y z
N MET A 1 -0.12 22.98 4.17
CA MET A 1 0.65 21.80 3.76
C MET A 1 1.73 22.22 2.79
N ASP A 2 2.95 21.71 2.98
CA ASP A 2 4.04 21.84 2.02
C ASP A 2 4.04 20.65 1.06
N TYR A 3 4.32 20.92 -0.22
CA TYR A 3 4.42 19.88 -1.25
C TYR A 3 5.83 19.86 -1.85
N ILE A 4 6.24 18.68 -2.29
CA ILE A 4 7.50 18.44 -2.99
C ILE A 4 7.23 17.64 -4.26
N LYS A 5 7.94 17.97 -5.33
CA LYS A 5 7.92 17.23 -6.59
C LYS A 5 8.74 15.96 -6.43
N LEU A 6 8.16 14.80 -6.75
CA LEU A 6 8.91 13.56 -6.82
C LEU A 6 9.94 13.66 -7.95
N SER A 7 11.17 13.20 -7.67
CA SER A 7 12.28 13.36 -8.60
C SER A 7 11.97 12.69 -9.94
N ASN A 8 12.23 13.39 -11.04
CA ASN A 8 12.01 12.94 -12.42
C ASN A 8 10.55 12.61 -12.80
N THR A 9 9.56 13.09 -12.05
CA THR A 9 8.13 12.98 -12.41
C THR A 9 7.44 14.32 -12.19
N ASP A 10 6.20 14.49 -12.68
CA ASP A 10 5.38 15.68 -12.40
C ASP A 10 4.46 15.52 -11.18
N ILE A 11 4.67 14.47 -10.38
CA ILE A 11 3.83 14.16 -9.22
C ILE A 11 4.25 15.06 -8.05
N LEU A 12 3.30 15.81 -7.51
CA LEU A 12 3.46 16.60 -6.29
C LEU A 12 2.89 15.83 -5.09
N VAL A 13 3.75 15.54 -4.12
CA VAL A 13 3.35 14.87 -2.86
C VAL A 13 3.46 15.84 -1.69
N SER A 14 2.57 15.71 -0.71
CA SER A 14 2.74 16.34 0.59
C SER A 14 4.05 15.86 1.23
N LYS A 15 4.79 16.75 1.91
CA LYS A 15 6.04 16.38 2.60
C LYS A 15 5.84 15.32 3.69
N VAL A 16 4.61 15.18 4.19
CA VAL A 16 4.18 14.12 5.10
C VAL A 16 3.37 13.09 4.30
N CYS A 17 3.66 11.82 4.51
CA CYS A 17 2.91 10.69 3.95
C CYS A 17 2.12 10.00 5.07
N LEU A 18 0.86 9.65 4.80
CA LEU A 18 0.08 8.81 5.70
C LEU A 18 0.38 7.33 5.43
N GLY A 19 1.05 6.68 6.37
CA GLY A 19 1.21 5.22 6.36
C GLY A 19 -0.01 4.51 6.96
N THR A 20 -0.41 3.39 6.39
CA THR A 20 -1.71 2.75 6.70
C THR A 20 -1.60 1.31 7.23
N MET A 21 -0.40 0.88 7.63
CA MET A 21 -0.11 -0.54 7.93
C MET A 21 -0.92 -1.16 9.09
N THR A 22 -1.61 -0.36 9.89
CA THR A 22 -2.40 -0.84 11.04
C THR A 22 -3.89 -1.07 10.72
N PHE A 23 -4.35 -0.61 9.55
CA PHE A 23 -5.77 -0.63 9.17
C PHE A 23 -6.23 -2.04 8.84
N GLY A 24 -7.21 -2.55 9.59
CA GLY A 24 -7.76 -3.90 9.45
C GLY A 24 -7.24 -4.92 10.46
N ASP A 25 -6.29 -4.55 11.33
CA ASP A 25 -5.87 -5.36 12.48
C ASP A 25 -5.97 -4.57 13.79
N GLN A 26 -5.17 -3.52 13.95
CA GLN A 26 -5.21 -2.66 15.15
C GLN A 26 -6.26 -1.56 15.06
N ASN A 27 -6.59 -1.13 13.83
CA ASN A 27 -7.63 -0.17 13.57
C ASN A 27 -8.79 -0.80 12.79
N THR A 28 -10.01 -0.42 13.15
CA THR A 28 -11.21 -0.74 12.39
C THR A 28 -11.27 0.06 11.08
N GLU A 29 -12.15 -0.33 10.17
CA GLU A 29 -12.39 0.43 8.94
C GLU A 29 -12.86 1.86 9.22
N ALA A 30 -13.72 2.07 10.21
CA ALA A 30 -14.20 3.39 10.58
C ALA A 30 -13.07 4.30 11.10
N GLU A 31 -12.20 3.78 11.97
CA GLU A 31 -11.02 4.52 12.46
C GLU A 31 -10.01 4.81 11.35
N ALA A 32 -9.88 3.89 10.37
CA ALA A 32 -9.05 4.11 9.20
C ALA A 32 -9.61 5.23 8.32
N HIS A 33 -10.92 5.25 8.07
CA HIS A 33 -11.59 6.30 7.30
C HIS A 33 -11.47 7.66 8.00
N GLU A 34 -11.63 7.72 9.32
CA GLU A 34 -11.44 8.94 10.11
C GLU A 34 -10.01 9.49 9.95
N GLN A 35 -9.00 8.63 10.03
CA GLN A 35 -7.60 9.02 9.81
C GLN A 35 -7.34 9.52 8.39
N LEU A 36 -7.91 8.85 7.38
CA LEU A 36 -7.79 9.24 5.97
C LEU A 36 -8.47 10.60 5.70
N ASP A 37 -9.68 10.79 6.20
CA ASP A 37 -10.42 12.05 6.10
C ASP A 37 -9.67 13.19 6.81
N TYR A 38 -9.17 12.93 8.02
CA TYR A 38 -8.38 13.92 8.75
C TYR A 38 -7.11 14.29 7.99
N ALA A 39 -6.35 13.32 7.50
CA ALA A 39 -5.13 13.58 6.73
C ALA A 39 -5.42 14.44 5.49
N LEU A 40 -6.46 14.08 4.72
CA LEU A 40 -6.87 14.83 3.54
C LEU A 40 -7.31 16.26 3.90
N SER A 41 -8.02 16.45 5.02
CA SER A 41 -8.42 17.77 5.52
C SER A 41 -7.23 18.67 5.87
N GLN A 42 -6.11 18.08 6.30
CA GLN A 42 -4.85 18.77 6.57
C GLN A 42 -4.01 19.01 5.30
N GLY A 43 -4.50 18.59 4.14
CA GLY A 43 -3.82 18.70 2.85
C GLY A 43 -2.81 17.57 2.58
N ILE A 44 -2.77 16.49 3.38
CA ILE A 44 -1.96 15.33 3.03
C ILE A 44 -2.62 14.66 1.82
N ASN A 45 -1.89 14.58 0.70
CA ASN A 45 -2.35 13.87 -0.49
C ASN A 45 -1.64 12.54 -0.70
N PHE A 46 -0.56 12.27 0.04
CA PHE A 46 0.28 11.10 -0.19
C PHE A 46 -0.05 9.98 0.81
N ILE A 47 -0.59 8.87 0.30
CA ILE A 47 -1.03 7.70 1.08
C ILE A 47 -0.22 6.47 0.68
N ASP A 48 0.36 5.79 1.66
CA ASP A 48 1.19 4.60 1.49
C ASP A 48 0.51 3.35 2.08
N THR A 49 0.31 2.35 1.22
CA THR A 49 -0.19 1.01 1.59
C THR A 49 0.67 -0.10 0.98
N ALA A 50 0.31 -1.36 1.14
CA ALA A 50 0.94 -2.51 0.48
C ALA A 50 -0.05 -3.67 0.41
N GLU A 51 0.11 -4.59 -0.56
CA GLU A 51 -0.76 -5.77 -0.66
C GLU A 51 -0.71 -6.64 0.61
N MET A 52 0.40 -6.62 1.34
CA MET A 52 0.59 -7.45 2.53
C MET A 52 -0.02 -6.89 3.81
N TYR A 53 -0.39 -5.61 3.82
CA TYR A 53 -0.90 -4.97 5.03
C TYR A 53 -2.27 -5.53 5.41
N PRO A 54 -2.57 -5.62 6.72
CA PRO A 54 -1.92 -4.94 7.85
C PRO A 54 -0.72 -5.66 8.48
N VAL A 55 -0.08 -5.04 9.47
CA VAL A 55 1.00 -5.60 10.30
C VAL A 55 0.56 -5.79 11.76
N PRO A 56 1.07 -6.82 12.46
CA PRO A 56 1.91 -7.91 11.95
C PRO A 56 1.17 -8.74 10.88
N PRO A 57 1.85 -9.17 9.81
CA PRO A 57 1.20 -9.82 8.68
C PRO A 57 0.67 -11.20 9.07
N LYS A 58 -0.61 -11.46 8.76
CA LYS A 58 -1.28 -12.74 9.01
C LYS A 58 -2.01 -13.19 7.75
N ALA A 59 -2.21 -14.49 7.59
CA ALA A 59 -2.90 -15.04 6.44
C ALA A 59 -4.38 -14.62 6.35
N ASP A 60 -5.04 -14.45 7.49
CA ASP A 60 -6.46 -14.11 7.62
C ASP A 60 -6.76 -12.61 7.46
N THR A 61 -5.75 -11.75 7.66
CA THR A 61 -5.86 -10.30 7.48
C THR A 61 -5.17 -9.79 6.20
N PHE A 62 -4.44 -10.65 5.49
CA PHE A 62 -3.75 -10.31 4.24
C PHE A 62 -4.64 -9.49 3.29
N THR A 63 -4.11 -8.39 2.76
CA THR A 63 -4.76 -7.43 1.83
C THR A 63 -5.84 -6.53 2.41
N ARG A 64 -6.23 -6.68 3.68
CA ARG A 64 -7.38 -5.99 4.25
C ARG A 64 -7.23 -4.47 4.25
N THR A 65 -6.01 -3.96 4.44
CA THR A 65 -5.72 -2.52 4.39
C THR A 65 -6.09 -1.90 3.05
N GLU A 66 -5.75 -2.54 1.93
CA GLU A 66 -6.10 -2.03 0.60
C GLU A 66 -7.60 -2.04 0.36
N THR A 67 -8.32 -3.05 0.85
CA THR A 67 -9.78 -3.11 0.77
C THR A 67 -10.42 -1.95 1.55
N ILE A 68 -9.94 -1.67 2.77
CA ILE A 68 -10.42 -0.55 3.61
C ILE A 68 -10.16 0.81 2.94
N ILE A 69 -8.99 0.99 2.32
CA ILE A 69 -8.70 2.23 1.58
C ILE A 69 -9.59 2.32 0.33
N GLY A 70 -9.84 1.20 -0.35
CA GLY A 70 -10.70 1.16 -1.53
C GLY A 70 -12.15 1.53 -1.27
N THR A 71 -12.71 1.17 -0.11
CA THR A 71 -14.07 1.59 0.28
C THR A 71 -14.12 3.10 0.53
N TRP A 72 -13.08 3.68 1.13
CA TRP A 72 -12.94 5.12 1.34
C TRP A 72 -12.78 5.88 0.01
N LEU A 73 -11.94 5.40 -0.90
CA LEU A 73 -11.61 6.06 -2.17
C LEU A 73 -12.82 6.32 -3.07
N LYS A 74 -13.88 5.51 -2.98
CA LYS A 74 -15.13 5.69 -3.77
C LYS A 74 -15.74 7.08 -3.62
N ASN A 75 -15.54 7.70 -2.47
CA ASN A 75 -16.14 8.98 -2.12
C ASN A 75 -15.16 10.15 -2.32
N GLN A 76 -13.99 9.91 -2.90
CA GLN A 76 -12.93 10.89 -3.05
C GLN A 76 -12.72 11.29 -4.50
N VAL A 77 -12.15 12.48 -4.71
CA VAL A 77 -11.64 12.89 -6.03
C VAL A 77 -10.28 12.23 -6.22
N ARG A 78 -10.25 11.06 -6.87
CA ARG A 78 -9.06 10.20 -7.01
C ARG A 78 -7.80 10.95 -7.47
N ASP A 79 -7.92 11.87 -8.42
CA ASP A 79 -6.81 12.66 -8.98
C ASP A 79 -6.15 13.61 -7.97
N LYS A 80 -6.80 13.90 -6.83
CA LYS A 80 -6.22 14.71 -5.75
C LYS A 80 -5.37 13.90 -4.78
N ILE A 81 -5.34 12.59 -4.92
CA ILE A 81 -4.65 11.67 -4.02
C ILE A 81 -3.49 11.04 -4.79
N VAL A 82 -2.31 11.05 -4.19
CA VAL A 82 -1.17 10.26 -4.65
C VAL A 82 -1.16 8.97 -3.84
N LEU A 83 -1.52 7.86 -4.49
CA LEU A 83 -1.66 6.56 -3.87
C LEU A 83 -0.49 5.66 -4.25
N ALA A 84 0.23 5.20 -3.23
CA ALA A 84 1.29 4.24 -3.38
C ALA A 84 0.93 2.88 -2.80
N SER A 85 1.27 1.81 -3.52
CA SER A 85 1.25 0.44 -2.98
C SER A 85 2.54 -0.30 -3.31
N LYS A 86 2.67 -1.53 -2.82
CA LYS A 86 3.89 -2.33 -2.90
C LYS A 86 3.56 -3.78 -3.21
N VAL A 87 4.40 -4.39 -4.04
CA VAL A 87 4.45 -5.85 -4.21
C VAL A 87 5.39 -6.45 -3.18
N ALA A 88 4.91 -7.44 -2.42
CA ALA A 88 5.72 -8.19 -1.47
C ALA A 88 6.81 -9.01 -2.20
N GLY A 89 8.05 -8.81 -1.76
CA GLY A 89 9.18 -9.59 -2.21
C GLY A 89 9.23 -10.97 -1.56
N ARG A 90 10.29 -11.73 -1.83
CA ARG A 90 10.45 -13.08 -1.30
C ARG A 90 10.45 -13.11 0.23
N ASN A 91 9.62 -13.96 0.83
CA ASN A 91 9.62 -14.21 2.27
C ASN A 91 8.97 -15.57 2.57
N ARG A 92 9.79 -16.56 2.95
CA ARG A 92 9.33 -17.94 3.20
C ARG A 92 8.40 -18.06 4.41
N ASN A 93 8.45 -17.10 5.34
CA ASN A 93 7.53 -17.07 6.48
C ASN A 93 6.11 -16.62 6.06
N LEU A 94 5.99 -15.94 4.91
CA LEU A 94 4.72 -15.46 4.34
C LEU A 94 4.28 -16.35 3.17
N HIS A 95 4.30 -17.67 3.36
CA HIS A 95 4.00 -18.66 2.30
C HIS A 95 2.59 -18.51 1.68
N TRP A 96 1.65 -17.88 2.37
CA TRP A 96 0.33 -17.54 1.82
C TRP A 96 0.36 -16.43 0.76
N ILE A 97 1.45 -15.67 0.67
CA ILE A 97 1.68 -14.68 -0.38
C ILE A 97 2.46 -15.34 -1.50
N ARG A 98 1.74 -15.87 -2.51
CA ARG A 98 2.32 -16.48 -3.73
C ARG A 98 3.36 -17.58 -3.46
N GLY A 99 3.23 -18.32 -2.36
CA GLY A 99 4.14 -19.41 -2.00
C GLY A 99 5.41 -18.98 -1.25
N GLY A 100 5.64 -17.68 -1.05
CA GLY A 100 6.77 -17.15 -0.28
C GLY A 100 8.16 -17.23 -0.96
N ASP A 101 8.28 -17.81 -2.15
CA ASP A 101 9.50 -17.87 -2.98
C ASP A 101 9.20 -17.43 -4.43
N ASP A 102 10.23 -16.98 -5.17
CA ASP A 102 10.14 -16.43 -6.54
C ASP A 102 8.98 -15.42 -6.75
N THR A 103 8.85 -14.46 -5.82
CA THR A 103 7.64 -13.62 -5.77
C THR A 103 7.72 -12.38 -6.67
N LEU A 104 8.91 -11.93 -7.09
CA LEU A 104 9.11 -10.77 -7.97
C LEU A 104 9.43 -11.12 -9.43
N ASN A 105 8.71 -12.09 -9.99
CA ASN A 105 8.68 -12.34 -11.44
C ASN A 105 7.51 -11.62 -12.14
N ARG A 106 7.53 -11.57 -13.48
CA ARG A 106 6.51 -10.86 -14.30
C ARG A 106 5.08 -11.27 -13.96
N THR A 107 4.84 -12.58 -13.83
CA THR A 107 3.51 -13.14 -13.57
C THR A 107 3.01 -12.72 -12.20
N ASN A 108 3.87 -12.81 -11.19
CA ASN A 108 3.54 -12.50 -9.80
C ASN A 108 3.35 -11.00 -9.56
N ILE A 109 4.20 -10.15 -10.16
CA ILE A 109 4.03 -8.69 -10.11
C ILE A 109 2.71 -8.30 -10.77
N ARG A 110 2.37 -8.87 -11.93
CA ARG A 110 1.10 -8.60 -12.61
C ARG A 110 -0.11 -9.01 -11.77
N LYS A 111 -0.06 -10.20 -11.17
CA LYS A 111 -1.12 -10.68 -10.26
C LYS A 111 -1.26 -9.77 -9.03
N ALA A 112 -0.15 -9.31 -8.47
CA ALA A 112 -0.14 -8.43 -7.31
C ALA A 112 -0.79 -7.07 -7.62
N ILE A 113 -0.36 -6.40 -8.71
CA ILE A 113 -0.91 -5.09 -9.08
C ILE A 113 -2.39 -5.18 -9.46
N GLU A 114 -2.80 -6.18 -10.25
CA GLU A 114 -4.21 -6.37 -10.62
C GLU A 114 -5.09 -6.60 -9.38
N GLY A 115 -4.60 -7.39 -8.41
CA GLY A 115 -5.28 -7.57 -7.12
C GLY A 115 -5.36 -6.29 -6.29
N SER A 116 -4.27 -5.52 -6.23
CA SER A 116 -4.24 -4.23 -5.51
C SER A 116 -5.21 -3.23 -6.10
N LEU A 117 -5.23 -3.07 -7.43
CA LEU A 117 -6.16 -2.17 -8.13
C LEU A 117 -7.63 -2.56 -7.88
N GLN A 118 -7.93 -3.87 -7.91
CA GLN A 118 -9.27 -4.37 -7.61
C GLN A 118 -9.71 -4.01 -6.18
N ARG A 119 -8.85 -4.24 -5.18
CA ARG A 119 -9.16 -3.95 -3.77
C ARG A 119 -9.25 -2.46 -3.48
N LEU A 120 -8.34 -1.67 -4.05
CA LEU A 120 -8.31 -0.21 -3.94
C LEU A 120 -9.39 0.48 -4.78
N GLN A 121 -10.09 -0.28 -5.62
CA GLN A 121 -11.20 0.21 -6.44
C GLN A 121 -10.81 1.39 -7.33
N THR A 122 -9.61 1.33 -7.90
CA THR A 122 -9.04 2.32 -8.82
C THR A 122 -8.35 1.61 -9.97
N ASP A 123 -8.22 2.29 -11.10
CA ASP A 123 -7.60 1.81 -12.33
C ASP A 123 -6.09 2.08 -12.38
N TYR A 124 -5.54 2.90 -11.47
CA TYR A 124 -4.11 3.19 -11.41
C TYR A 124 -3.56 3.42 -9.99
N LEU A 125 -2.26 3.19 -9.85
CA LEU A 125 -1.45 3.67 -8.73
C LEU A 125 -0.49 4.75 -9.23
N ASP A 126 -0.29 5.78 -8.43
CA ASP A 126 0.66 6.85 -8.75
C ASP A 126 2.10 6.35 -8.57
N ILE A 127 2.31 5.47 -7.60
CA ILE A 127 3.61 4.86 -7.31
C ILE A 127 3.43 3.38 -6.97
N TYR A 128 4.29 2.52 -7.54
CA TYR A 128 4.32 1.11 -7.20
C TYR A 128 5.73 0.66 -6.86
N TYR A 129 5.90 0.17 -5.63
CA TYR A 129 7.21 -0.20 -5.10
C TYR A 129 7.41 -1.72 -5.07
N LEU A 130 8.67 -2.14 -5.20
CA LEU A 130 9.10 -3.42 -4.66
C LEU A 130 9.20 -3.26 -3.14
N HIS A 131 8.42 -4.00 -2.36
CA HIS A 131 8.38 -3.82 -0.90
C HIS A 131 9.73 -4.16 -0.25
N TRP A 132 10.42 -5.18 -0.78
CA TRP A 132 11.82 -5.46 -0.52
C TRP A 132 12.42 -6.22 -1.72
N PRO A 133 13.76 -6.28 -1.85
CA PRO A 133 14.41 -6.98 -2.96
C PRO A 133 14.13 -8.49 -2.99
N GLU A 134 14.14 -9.08 -4.18
CA GLU A 134 14.03 -10.55 -4.37
C GLU A 134 15.27 -11.29 -3.84
N ARG A 135 16.45 -10.68 -4.07
CA ARG A 135 17.74 -11.23 -3.63
C ARG A 135 17.73 -11.42 -2.12
N ASN A 136 18.43 -12.44 -1.64
CA ASN A 136 18.67 -12.58 -0.21
C ASN A 136 19.42 -11.34 0.29
N VAL A 137 18.81 -10.60 1.22
CA VAL A 137 19.42 -9.48 1.92
C VAL A 137 19.47 -9.90 3.39
N PRO A 138 20.60 -9.77 4.10
CA PRO A 138 20.65 -10.07 5.52
C PRO A 138 19.54 -9.31 6.25
N ILE A 139 18.68 -10.05 6.95
CA ILE A 139 17.63 -9.46 7.78
C ILE A 139 18.31 -9.07 9.08
N PHE A 140 18.31 -7.79 9.43
CA PHE A 140 18.89 -7.34 10.69
C PHE A 140 18.16 -7.98 11.87
N GLY A 141 18.90 -8.63 12.77
CA GLY A 141 18.34 -9.27 13.98
C GLY A 141 17.92 -10.73 13.81
N GLN A 142 18.34 -11.41 12.73
CA GLN A 142 18.29 -12.88 12.58
C GLN A 142 19.66 -13.43 12.21
#